data_AF-A0A947NPW3-F1
#
_entry.id   AF-A0A947NPW3-F1
#
_cell.length_a   1.000
_cell.length_b   1.000
_cell.length_c   1.000
_cell.angle_alpha   90.00
_cell.angle_beta   90.00
_cell.angle_gamma   90.00
#
_symmetry.space_group_name_H-M   'P 1'
#
loop_
_entity.id
_entity.type
_entity.pdbx_description
1 polymer ?
#
loop_
_entity_poly.entity_id
_entity_poly.type
_entity_poly.pdbx_seq_one_letter_code
_entity_poly.pdbx_strand_id
1 'polypeptide(L)'
;MAYSEKDRKYLMLGFRIVGEFGFIIAAPIVILALLGKWLDGRYDTAPLFLVSGFILAALLSAVSIYRRAKQFGREYSSIEPEKTPEKSTSDSEQTNHLE
;
A
#
# COMPACT_ATOMS: atom_id res chain seq x y z
N MET A 1 -33.35 -14.84 7.14
CA MET A 1 -32.43 -14.12 8.04
C MET A 1 -32.56 -12.64 7.75
N ALA A 2 -33.18 -11.87 8.64
CA ALA A 2 -33.28 -10.42 8.45
C ALA A 2 -31.91 -9.81 8.75
N TYR A 3 -31.25 -9.28 7.72
CA TYR A 3 -29.97 -8.59 7.88
C TYR A 3 -30.18 -7.37 8.79
N SER A 4 -29.35 -7.26 9.84
CA SER A 4 -29.38 -6.13 10.77
C SER A 4 -28.94 -4.85 10.04
N GLU A 5 -29.44 -3.68 10.45
CA GLU A 5 -28.99 -2.40 9.88
C GLU A 5 -27.46 -2.25 9.90
N LYS A 6 -26.81 -2.85 10.89
CA LYS A 6 -25.35 -2.87 11.02
C LYS A 6 -24.70 -3.63 9.85
N ASP A 7 -25.27 -4.76 9.44
CA ASP A 7 -24.73 -5.59 8.37
C ASP A 7 -24.81 -4.89 7.01
N ARG A 8 -25.89 -4.13 6.74
CA ARG A 8 -25.98 -3.27 5.54
C ARG A 8 -24.89 -2.20 5.52
N LYS A 9 -24.58 -1.60 6.67
CA LYS A 9 -23.51 -0.60 6.79
C LYS A 9 -22.13 -1.22 6.55
N TYR A 10 -21.87 -2.41 7.09
CA TYR A 10 -20.62 -3.13 6.83
C TYR A 10 -20.48 -3.55 5.37
N LEU A 11 -21.55 -4.01 4.72
CA LEU A 11 -21.55 -4.31 3.29
C LEU A 11 -21.27 -3.07 2.44
N MET A 12 -21.94 -1.94 2.71
CA MET A 12 -21.67 -0.67 2.01
C MET A 12 -20.23 -0.20 2.21
N LEU A 13 -19.69 -0.34 3.43
CA LEU A 13 -18.30 0.00 3.72
C LEU A 13 -17.33 -0.90 2.93
N GLY A 14 -17.57 -2.21 2.94
CA GLY A 14 -16.76 -3.18 2.20
C GLY A 14 -16.75 -2.91 0.70
N PHE A 15 -17.91 -2.67 0.09
CA PHE A 15 -18.01 -2.31 -1.33
C PHE A 15 -17.28 -1.01 -1.66
N ARG A 16 -17.35 0.00 -0.78
CA ARG A 16 -16.63 1.26 -0.99
C ARG A 16 -15.12 1.06 -0.97
N ILE A 17 -14.61 0.25 -0.05
CA ILE A 17 -13.18 -0.08 0.04
C ILE A 17 -12.74 -0.83 -1.21
N VAL A 18 -13.44 -1.92 -1.56
CA VAL A 18 -13.09 -2.72 -2.74
C VAL A 18 -13.17 -1.89 -4.02
N GLY A 19 -14.15 -0.99 -4.14
CA GLY A 19 -14.28 -0.09 -5.28
C GLY A 19 -13.12 0.89 -5.40
N GLU A 20 -12.76 1.57 -4.31
CA GLU A 20 -11.69 2.57 -4.30
C GLU A 20 -10.32 1.94 -4.57
N PHE A 21 -9.97 0.88 -3.85
CA PHE A 21 -8.70 0.19 -4.03
C PHE A 21 -8.64 -0.55 -5.37
N GLY A 22 -9.74 -1.17 -5.78
CA GLY A 22 -9.87 -1.80 -7.09
C GLY A 22 -9.64 -0.80 -8.22
N PHE A 23 -10.19 0.40 -8.13
CA PHE A 23 -10.00 1.46 -9.12
C PHE A 23 -8.57 1.99 -9.16
N ILE A 24 -7.98 2.28 -8.00
CA ILE A 24 -6.58 2.78 -7.89
C ILE A 24 -5.58 1.79 -8.52
N ILE A 25 -5.82 0.48 -8.40
CA ILE A 25 -4.95 -0.56 -8.95
C ILE A 25 -5.27 -0.84 -10.43
N ALA A 26 -6.55 -1.00 -10.77
CA ALA A 26 -6.97 -1.39 -12.11
C ALA A 26 -6.75 -0.27 -13.13
N ALA A 27 -6.99 1.00 -12.78
CA ALA A 27 -6.86 2.12 -13.69
C ALA A 27 -5.46 2.21 -14.35
N PRO A 28 -4.34 2.25 -13.62
CA PRO A 28 -3.02 2.32 -14.24
C PRO A 28 -2.66 1.05 -15.02
N ILE A 29 -3.07 -0.14 -14.54
CA ILE A 29 -2.81 -1.41 -15.23
C ILE A 29 -3.51 -1.42 -16.59
N VAL A 30 -4.80 -1.09 -16.62
CA VAL A 30 -5.60 -1.10 -17.85
C VAL A 30 -5.13 -0.04 -18.82
N ILE A 31 -4.84 1.18 -18.35
CA ILE A 31 -4.33 2.27 -19.21
C ILE A 31 -3.00 1.86 -19.86
N LEU A 32 -2.05 1.35 -19.08
CA LEU A 32 -0.72 0.98 -19.60
C LEU A 32 -0.78 -0.28 -20.47
N ALA A 33 -1.63 -1.25 -20.15
CA ALA A 33 -1.85 -2.42 -20.99
C ALA A 33 -2.48 -2.07 -22.34
N LEU A 34 -3.49 -1.20 -22.37
CA LEU A 34 -4.11 -0.71 -23.61
C LEU A 34 -3.10 0.07 -24.45
N LEU A 35 -2.30 0.93 -23.81
CA LEU A 35 -1.28 1.72 -24.49
C LEU A 35 -0.18 0.82 -25.07
N GLY A 36 0.27 -0.19 -24.32
CA GLY A 36 1.23 -1.19 -24.77
C GLY A 36 0.70 -2.02 -25.95
N LYS A 37 -0.55 -2.47 -25.87
CA LYS A 37 -1.22 -3.19 -26.97
C LYS A 37 -1.35 -2.33 -28.24
N TRP A 38 -1.68 -1.04 -28.10
CA TRP A 38 -1.77 -0.12 -29.23
C TRP A 38 -0.40 0.09 -29.89
N LEU A 39 0.67 0.17 -29.10
CA LEU A 39 2.04 0.25 -29.60
C LEU A 39 2.46 -1.03 -30.31
N ASP A 40 2.22 -2.21 -29.72
CA ASP A 40 2.51 -3.51 -30.35
C ASP A 40 1.84 -3.62 -31.73
N GLY A 41 0.56 -3.23 -31.83
CA GLY A 41 -0.18 -3.26 -33.10
C GLY A 41 0.30 -2.24 -34.13
N ARG A 42 0.98 -1.16 -33.72
CA ARG A 42 1.54 -0.15 -34.62
C ARG A 42 2.87 -0.59 -35.23
N TYR A 43 3.67 -1.35 -34.47
CA TYR A 43 5.02 -1.78 -34.84
C TYR A 43 5.10 -3.24 -35.32
N ASP A 44 3.97 -3.96 -35.38
CA ASP A 44 3.85 -5.38 -35.77
C ASP A 44 4.79 -6.30 -34.97
N THR A 45 5.17 -5.84 -33.78
CA THR A 45 6.00 -6.58 -32.84
C THR A 45 5.11 -7.57 -32.09
N ALA A 46 5.64 -8.79 -31.89
CA ALA A 46 5.14 -9.73 -30.88
C ALA A 46 4.88 -8.97 -29.55
N PRO A 47 4.00 -9.44 -28.64
CA PRO A 47 3.43 -8.67 -27.52
C PRO A 47 4.46 -8.24 -26.43
N LEU A 48 5.46 -7.49 -26.84
CA LEU A 48 6.64 -7.08 -26.09
C LEU A 48 6.39 -5.69 -25.48
N PHE A 49 5.64 -4.82 -26.17
CA PHE A 49 5.20 -3.54 -25.61
C PHE A 49 4.11 -3.73 -24.55
N LEU A 50 3.26 -4.75 -24.66
CA LEU A 50 2.35 -5.15 -23.58
C LEU A 50 3.11 -5.57 -22.32
N VAL A 51 4.08 -6.49 -22.45
CA VAL A 51 4.86 -7.00 -21.31
C VAL A 51 5.72 -5.89 -20.70
N SER A 52 6.41 -5.10 -21.53
CA SER A 52 7.18 -3.96 -21.03
C SER A 52 6.28 -2.88 -20.41
N GLY A 53 5.10 -2.63 -20.95
CA GLY A 53 4.09 -1.74 -20.38
C GLY A 53 3.62 -2.21 -18.99
N PHE A 54 3.45 -3.51 -18.80
CA PHE A 54 3.11 -4.09 -17.50
C PHE A 54 4.25 -3.96 -16.48
N ILE A 55 5.49 -4.21 -16.92
CA ILE A 55 6.70 -4.02 -16.10
C ILE A 55 6.87 -2.53 -15.74
N LEU A 56 6.66 -1.62 -16.70
CA LEU A 56 6.67 -0.17 -16.49
C LEU A 56 5.59 0.25 -15.49
N ALA A 57 4.38 -0.33 -15.55
CA ALA A 57 3.31 -0.08 -14.58
C ALA A 57 3.70 -0.50 -13.16
N ALA A 58 4.29 -1.68 -13.03
CA ALA A 58 4.78 -2.19 -11.75
C ALA A 58 5.91 -1.31 -11.19
N LEU A 59 6.84 -0.89 -12.05
CA LEU A 59 7.93 0.02 -11.66
C LEU A 59 7.42 1.41 -11.29
N LEU A 60 6.47 1.99 -12.04
CA LEU A 60 5.85 3.27 -11.68
C LEU A 60 5.13 3.20 -10.33
N SER A 61 4.43 2.09 -10.07
CA SER A 61 3.80 1.85 -8.77
C SER A 61 4.84 1.76 -7.66
N ALA A 62 5.90 0.98 -7.85
CA ALA A 62 6.99 0.85 -6.88
C ALA A 62 7.70 2.19 -6.61
N VAL A 63 7.96 2.99 -7.64
CA VAL A 63 8.59 4.31 -7.50
C VAL A 63 7.64 5.31 -6.82
N SER A 64 6.34 5.26 -7.10
CA SER A 64 5.34 6.10 -6.45
C SER A 64 5.24 5.79 -4.95
N ILE A 65 5.23 4.50 -4.61
CA ILE A 65 5.29 4.01 -3.22
C ILE A 65 6.59 4.47 -2.55
N TYR A 66 7.74 4.31 -3.19
CA TYR A 66 9.04 4.72 -2.63
C TYR A 66 9.15 6.23 -2.44
N ARG A 67 8.66 7.05 -3.39
CA ARG A 67 8.62 8.52 -3.24
C ARG A 67 7.76 8.93 -2.06
N ARG A 68 6.60 8.29 -1.88
CA ARG A 68 5.75 8.52 -0.71
C ARG A 68 6.43 8.07 0.57
N ALA A 69 7.02 6.88 0.60
CA ALA A 69 7.75 6.37 1.76
C ALA A 69 8.92 7.29 2.18
N LYS A 70 9.66 7.85 1.22
CA LYS A 70 10.74 8.83 1.49
C LYS A 70 10.22 10.19 1.91
N GLN A 71 9.02 10.57 1.47
CA GLN A 71 8.34 11.78 1.94
C GLN A 71 7.93 11.61 3.41
N PHE A 72 7.39 10.46 3.79
CA PHE A 72 7.13 10.10 5.19
C PHE A 72 8.42 10.00 6.02
N GLY A 73 9.48 9.37 5.51
CA GLY A 73 10.75 9.25 6.22
C GLY A 73 11.38 10.59 6.62
N ARG A 74 11.18 11.64 5.81
CA ARG A 74 11.63 13.00 6.16
C ARG A 74 10.77 13.68 7.22
N GLU A 75 9.50 13.29 7.32
CA GLU A 75 8.56 13.80 8.32
C GLU A 75 8.73 13.08 9.67
N TYR A 76 9.18 11.81 9.67
CA TYR A 76 9.60 11.09 10.88
C TYR A 76 10.89 11.64 11.49
N SER A 77 11.85 12.11 10.69
CA SER A 77 13.11 12.69 11.20
C SER A 77 12.94 14.03 11.92
N SER A 78 11.78 14.68 11.83
CA SER A 78 11.45 15.89 12.59
C SER A 78 10.71 15.62 13.92
N ILE A 79 10.44 14.35 14.26
CA ILE A 79 9.68 13.96 15.47
C ILE A 79 10.54 13.16 16.48
N GLU A 80 11.81 12.84 16.19
CA GLU A 80 12.72 12.24 17.17
C GLU A 80 13.57 13.30 17.91
N PRO A 81 13.21 13.75 19.13
CA PRO A 81 14.21 14.03 20.13
C PRO A 81 14.74 12.69 20.66
N GLU A 82 16.01 12.44 20.39
CA GLU A 82 16.96 11.67 21.21
C GLU A 82 16.56 10.28 21.73
N LYS A 83 17.32 9.30 21.23
CA LYS A 83 17.50 7.93 21.72
C LYS A 83 17.56 7.86 23.26
N THR A 84 16.72 7.02 23.86
CA THR A 84 17.10 6.32 25.10
C THR A 84 16.97 4.82 24.86
N PRO A 85 18.07 4.05 24.84
CA PRO A 85 18.00 2.60 24.78
C PRO A 85 17.69 2.08 26.19
N GLU A 86 16.41 2.11 26.59
CA GLU A 86 16.02 1.47 27.85
C GLU A 86 15.75 -0.01 27.62
N LYS A 87 16.84 -0.78 27.71
CA LYS A 87 16.80 -2.21 27.99
C LYS A 87 17.68 -2.46 29.20
N SER A 88 17.14 -2.35 30.41
CA SER A 88 17.64 -2.99 31.64
C SER A 88 16.95 -2.43 32.90
N THR A 89 15.80 -2.98 33.29
CA THR A 89 15.29 -3.06 34.68
C THR A 89 14.01 -3.90 34.68
N SER A 90 14.14 -5.18 34.35
CA SER A 90 13.14 -6.22 34.65
C SER A 90 13.77 -7.26 35.58
N ASP A 91 14.53 -6.78 36.56
CA ASP A 91 15.04 -7.51 37.71
C ASP A 91 15.03 -6.52 38.87
N SER A 92 13.93 -6.45 39.64
CA SER A 92 13.87 -5.94 41.04
C SER A 92 12.47 -5.57 41.56
N GLU A 93 11.36 -5.89 40.87
CA GLU A 93 10.02 -5.57 41.39
C GLU A 93 9.07 -6.78 41.50
N GLN A 94 9.59 -7.93 41.94
CA GLN A 94 8.78 -8.93 42.61
C GLN A 94 9.53 -9.40 43.86
N THR A 95 8.82 -9.41 45.00
CA THR A 95 9.29 -9.72 46.35
C THR A 95 9.95 -8.58 47.14
N ASN A 96 9.25 -7.45 47.29
CA ASN A 96 9.24 -6.68 48.54
C ASN A 96 7.86 -6.05 48.77
N HIS A 97 6.88 -6.91 49.08
CA HIS A 97 5.84 -6.64 50.06
C HIS A 97 6.16 -7.64 51.19
N LEU A 98 6.74 -7.23 52.33
CA LEU A 98 6.02 -6.73 53.52
C LEU A 98 4.78 -7.61 53.77
N GLU A 99 4.74 -8.50 54.76
CA GLU A 99 5.18 -8.45 56.17
C GLU A 99 5.63 -9.81 56.70
#